data_AF-A0A6V7KZN0-F1
#
_entry.id   AF-A0A6V7KZN0-F1
#
_cell.length_a   1.000
_cell.length_b   1.000
_cell.length_c   1.000
_cell.angle_alpha   90.00
_cell.angle_beta   90.00
_cell.angle_gamma   90.00
#
_symmetry.space_group_name_H-M   'P 1'
#
loop_
_entity.id
_entity.type
_entity.pdbx_description
1 polymer ?
#
loop_
_entity_poly.entity_id
_entity_poly.type
_entity_poly.pdbx_seq_one_letter_code
_entity_poly.pdbx_strand_id
1 'polypeptide(L)' 'VLDEVTLSIFTSPDACPKTLRYICGCLQRAVVAKWPHERLVRTRVVSGFIFLRLLCPAILNPRSFNLIAEPPPPAAA' A
#
# COMPACT_ATOMS: atom_id res chain seq x y z
N VAL A 1 5.62 -15.15 -8.04
CA VAL A 1 5.98 -13.71 -8.04
C VAL A 1 4.96 -12.86 -7.29
N LEU A 2 3.70 -12.75 -7.75
CA LEU A 2 2.69 -11.91 -7.07
C LEU A 2 2.37 -12.40 -5.65
N ASP A 3 2.26 -13.72 -5.43
CA ASP A 3 2.03 -14.29 -4.10
C ASP A 3 3.19 -14.04 -3.13
N GLU A 4 4.44 -14.12 -3.59
CA GLU A 4 5.61 -13.82 -2.76
C GLU A 4 5.68 -12.35 -2.36
N VAL A 5 5.38 -11.45 -3.30
CA VAL A 5 5.31 -10.00 -3.03
C VAL A 5 4.21 -9.71 -2.01
N THR A 6 3.04 -10.30 -2.22
CA THR A 6 1.88 -10.14 -1.34
C THR A 6 2.16 -10.69 0.06
N LEU A 7 2.76 -11.88 0.15
CA LEU A 7 3.20 -12.48 1.39
C LEU A 7 4.21 -11.59 2.11
N SER A 8 5.23 -11.09 1.39
CA SER A 8 6.27 -10.20 1.97
C SER A 8 5.69 -8.91 2.54
N ILE A 9 4.67 -8.33 1.88
CA ILE A 9 3.94 -7.16 2.37
C ILE A 9 3.18 -7.51 3.66
N PHE A 10 2.49 -8.65 3.70
CA PHE A 10 1.70 -9.06 4.85
C PHE A 10 2.55 -9.54 6.03
N THR A 11 3.74 -10.10 5.79
CA THR A 11 4.66 -10.57 6.84
C THR A 11 5.59 -9.48 7.37
N SER A 12 5.58 -8.28 6.77
CA SER A 12 6.43 -7.15 7.17
C SER A 12 5.66 -5.93 7.71
N PRO A 13 4.71 -6.07 8.65
CA PRO A 13 3.96 -4.94 9.20
C PRO A 13 4.84 -3.96 10.00
N ASP A 14 5.99 -4.41 10.50
CA ASP A 14 6.93 -3.60 11.28
C ASP A 14 7.92 -2.81 10.42
N ALA A 15 8.10 -3.20 9.15
CA ALA A 15 8.84 -2.41 8.17
C ALA A 15 8.02 -1.17 7.72
N CYS A 16 6.71 -1.16 7.96
CA CYS A 16 5.85 -0.04 7.63
C CYS A 16 6.11 1.14 8.58
N PRO A 17 6.46 2.35 8.07
CA PRO A 17 6.74 3.51 8.91
C PRO A 17 5.58 3.82 9.88
N LYS A 18 5.92 4.11 11.15
CA LYS A 18 4.93 4.44 12.18
C LYS A 18 4.00 5.58 11.78
N THR A 19 4.51 6.56 11.03
CA THR A 19 3.73 7.68 10.47
C THR A 19 2.66 7.18 9.49
N LEU A 20 3.01 6.24 8.61
CA LEU A 20 2.06 5.68 7.64
C LEU A 20 0.98 4.85 8.36
N ARG A 21 1.36 4.08 9.39
CA ARG A 21 0.42 3.35 10.26
C ARG A 21 -0.54 4.30 10.97
N TYR A 22 -0.05 5.45 11.46
CA TYR A 22 -0.88 6.47 12.08
C TYR A 22 -1.88 7.09 11.09
N ILE A 23 -1.45 7.44 9.88
CA ILE A 23 -2.32 7.96 8.81
C ILE A 23 -3.41 6.94 8.47
N CYS A 24 -3.06 5.67 8.30
CA CYS A 24 -4.02 4.60 8.06
C CYS A 24 -5.04 4.49 9.20
N GLY A 25 -4.59 4.62 10.46
CA GLY A 25 -5.49 4.67 11.63
C GLY A 25 -6.43 5.88 11.62
N CYS A 26 -5.96 7.06 11.22
CA CYS A 26 -6.79 8.25 11.04
C CYS A 26 -7.85 8.05 9.95
N LEU A 27 -7.45 7.49 8.79
CA LEU A 27 -8.38 7.17 7.70
C LEU A 27 -9.45 6.18 8.16
N GLN A 28 -9.06 5.12 8.86
CA GLN A 28 -9.98 4.14 9.42
C GLN A 28 -11.01 4.77 10.36
N ARG A 29 -10.59 5.67 11.26
CA ARG A 29 -11.52 6.38 12.15
C ARG A 29 -12.49 7.28 11.37
N ALA A 30 -11.99 8.03 10.39
CA ALA A 30 -12.80 8.93 9.59
C ALA A 30 -13.87 8.18 8.77
N VAL A 31 -13.52 7.05 8.15
CA VAL A 31 -14.49 6.28 7.35
C VAL A 31 -15.49 5.52 8.22
N VAL A 32 -15.09 5.04 9.40
CA VAL A 32 -16.01 4.39 10.35
C VAL A 32 -17.02 5.39 10.90
N ALA A 33 -16.59 6.62 11.19
CA ALA A 33 -17.50 7.69 11.62
C ALA A 33 -18.50 8.07 10.51
N LYS A 34 -18.07 8.03 9.23
CA LYS A 34 -18.92 8.38 8.09
C LYS A 34 -19.84 7.26 7.63
N TRP A 35 -19.41 6.00 7.73
CA TRP A 35 -20.16 4.81 7.33
C TRP A 35 -20.12 3.73 8.43
N PRO A 36 -20.85 3.92 9.54
CA PRO A 36 -20.79 3.03 10.70
C PRO A 36 -21.35 1.62 10.43
N HIS A 37 -22.25 1.48 9.45
CA HIS A 37 -22.88 0.19 9.12
C HIS A 37 -22.04 -0.68 8.17
N GLU A 38 -20.99 -0.13 7.56
CA GLU A 38 -20.17 -0.83 6.58
C GLU A 38 -18.88 -1.38 7.21
N ARG A 39 -18.91 -2.62 7.66
CA ARG A 39 -17.77 -3.28 8.34
C ARG A 39 -16.52 -3.37 7.46
N LEU A 40 -16.68 -3.43 6.14
CA LEU A 40 -15.57 -3.54 5.19
C LEU A 40 -14.91 -2.20 4.86
N VAL A 41 -15.52 -1.06 5.22
CA VAL A 41 -14.98 0.26 4.85
C VAL A 41 -13.62 0.54 5.50
N ARG A 42 -13.41 0.01 6.72
CA ARG A 42 -12.16 0.15 7.48
C ARG A 42 -10.97 -0.52 6.78
N THR A 43 -11.16 -1.71 6.22
CA THR A 43 -10.10 -2.43 5.52
C THR A 43 -9.94 -1.93 4.09
N ARG A 44 -11.05 -1.59 3.42
CA ARG A 44 -11.04 -1.03 2.06
C ARG A 44 -10.30 0.30 1.95
N VAL A 45 -10.46 1.21 2.92
CA VAL A 45 -9.76 2.51 2.85
C VAL A 45 -8.24 2.36 2.95
N VAL A 46 -7.77 1.45 3.80
CA VAL A 46 -6.33 1.19 3.99
C VAL A 46 -5.77 0.45 2.78
N SER A 47 -6.48 -0.56 2.29
CA SER A 47 -6.10 -1.28 1.08
C SER A 47 -6.03 -0.34 -0.14
N GLY A 48 -7.05 0.50 -0.33
CA GLY A 48 -7.06 1.49 -1.41
C GLY A 48 -5.96 2.55 -1.29
N PHE A 49 -5.57 2.94 -0.07
CA PHE A 49 -4.45 3.86 0.09
C PHE A 49 -3.11 3.19 -0.21
N ILE A 50 -2.85 2.03 0.40
CA ILE A 50 -1.55 1.34 0.30
C ILE A 50 -1.37 0.70 -1.07
N PHE A 51 -2.33 -0.06 -1.58
CA PHE A 51 -2.20 -0.73 -2.87
C PHE A 51 -2.33 0.26 -4.03
N LEU A 52 -3.41 1.04 -4.10
CA LEU A 52 -3.66 1.88 -5.29
C LEU A 52 -2.72 3.08 -5.38
N ARG A 53 -2.31 3.68 -4.25
CA ARG A 53 -1.50 4.91 -4.26
C ARG A 53 -0.03 4.73 -3.89
N LEU A 54 0.37 3.61 -3.28
CA LEU A 54 1.76 3.39 -2.90
C LEU A 54 2.38 2.24 -3.69
N LEU A 55 1.86 1.01 -3.54
CA LEU A 55 2.45 -0.18 -4.15
C LEU A 55 2.25 -0.25 -5.66
N CYS A 56 1.03 -0.08 -6.18
CA CYS A 56 0.79 -0.11 -7.63
C CYS A 56 1.61 0.96 -8.36
N PRO A 57 1.67 2.22 -7.89
CA PRO A 57 2.53 3.23 -8.52
C PRO A 57 4.02 2.92 -8.40
N ALA A 58 4.47 2.38 -7.26
CA ALA A 58 5.87 1.99 -7.07
C ALA A 58 6.28 0.79 -7.93
N ILE A 59 5.37 -0.16 -8.17
CA ILE A 59 5.60 -1.30 -9.07
C ILE A 59 5.59 -0.85 -10.53
N LEU A 60 4.65 0.01 -10.92
CA LEU A 60 4.54 0.52 -12.30
C LEU A 60 5.65 1.51 -12.66
N ASN A 61 6.10 2.32 -11.70
CA ASN A 61 7.14 3.34 -11.90
C ASN A 61 8.19 3.30 -10.78
N PRO A 62 9.02 2.26 -10.73
CA PRO A 62 9.98 2.07 -9.64
C PRO A 62 11.08 3.14 -9.58
N ARG A 63 11.34 3.86 -10.70
CA ARG A 63 12.27 5.00 -10.74
C ARG A 63 11.79 6.20 -9.91
N SER A 64 10.50 6.56 -9.97
CA SER A 64 9.98 7.73 -9.25
C SER A 64 9.97 7.53 -7.73
N PHE A 65 10.00 6.26 -7.29
CA PHE A 65 10.14 5.87 -5.89
C PHE A 65 11.58 5.59 -5.47
N ASN A 66 12.58 5.87 -6.32
CA ASN A 66 14.01 5.60 -6.08
C ASN A 66 14.31 4.13 -5.70
N LEU A 67 13.49 3.18 -6.17
CA LEU A 67 13.69 1.75 -5.87
C LEU A 67 14.78 1.11 -6.74
N ILE A 68 15.08 1.70 -7.89
CA ILE A 68 16.12 1.28 -8.83
C ILE A 68 16.81 2.50 -9.43
N ALA A 69 18.15 2.44 -9.49
CA ALA A 69 19.00 3.48 -10.07
C ALA A 69 19.02 3.43 -11.61
N GLU A 70 18.69 2.29 -12.22
CA GLU A 70 18.80 2.06 -13.66
C GLU A 70 17.45 1.57 -14.24
N PRO A 71 17.07 1.93 -15.49
CA PRO A 71 15.92 1.35 -16.18
C PRO A 71 15.82 -0.17 -16.01
N PRO A 72 14.62 -0.71 -15.73
CA PRO A 72 14.44 -2.14 -15.94
C PRO A 72 14.61 -2.43 -17.44
N PRO A 73 15.28 -3.54 -17.82
CA PRO A 73 15.43 -3.94 -19.21
C PRO A 73 14.04 -4.18 -19.85
N PRO A 74 13.88 -4.03 -21.18
CA PRO A 74 12.58 -4.08 -21.86
C PRO A 74 11.82 -5.41 -21.71
N ALA A 75 12.49 -6.48 -21.23
CA ALA A 75 11.85 -7.75 -20.88
C ALA A 75 11.14 -7.74 -19.51
N ALA A 76 11.35 -6.70 -18.70
CA ALA A 76 10.80 -6.52 -17.36
C ALA A 76 9.81 -5.33 -17.27
N ALA A 77 9.46 -4.73 -18.41
CA ALA A 77 8.49 -3.63 -18.53
C ALA A 77 7.07 -4.15 -18.81
#